data_AF-A0AB94IC57-F1
#
_entry.id   AF-A0AB94IC57-F1
#
_cell.length_a   1.000
_cell.length_b   1.000
_cell.length_c   1.000
_cell.angle_alpha   90.00
_cell.angle_beta   90.00
_cell.angle_gamma   90.00
#
_symmetry.space_group_name_H-M   'P 1'
#
loop_
_entity.id
_entity.type
_entity.pdbx_description
1 polymer ?
#
loop_
_entity_poly.entity_id
_entity_poly.type
_entity_poly.pdbx_seq_one_letter_code
_entity_poly.pdbx_strand_id
1 'polypeptide(L)'
;AAIMAGGMVPPLAMSLATLLAKHKFSESERSSGKVAFVLGLCFISEGAIPFAARDPLRVLPSSMIGGAVTGGLTMLFGSKLMAPHGGLFVLAIPGAITPVMGYLISIAVGTVVAGVLYAFLKRPEDPQELAQSE
;
A
#
# COMPACT_ATOMS: atom_id res chain seq x y z
N ALA A 1 3.72 -15.51 5.26
CA ALA A 1 3.62 -14.13 5.75
C ALA A 1 4.03 -13.11 4.69
N ALA A 2 5.22 -13.26 4.08
CA ALA A 2 5.74 -12.34 3.07
C ALA A 2 4.76 -12.00 1.93
N ILE A 3 4.10 -13.01 1.34
CA ILE A 3 3.12 -12.81 0.26
C ILE A 3 1.96 -11.92 0.72
N MET A 4 1.36 -12.26 1.88
CA MET A 4 0.23 -11.49 2.40
C MET A 4 0.64 -10.07 2.78
N ALA A 5 1.73 -9.92 3.53
CA ALA A 5 2.25 -8.61 3.93
C ALA A 5 2.59 -7.74 2.71
N GLY A 6 3.28 -8.32 1.72
CA GLY A 6 3.68 -7.64 0.50
C GLY A 6 2.49 -7.21 -0.35
N GLY A 7 1.45 -8.04 -0.49
CA GLY A 7 0.26 -7.67 -1.27
C GLY A 7 -0.65 -6.63 -0.60
N MET A 8 -0.49 -6.38 0.70
CA MET A 8 -1.14 -5.24 1.39
C MET A 8 -0.46 -3.90 1.06
N VAL A 9 0.82 -3.92 0.67
CA VAL A 9 1.64 -2.69 0.46
C VAL A 9 1.09 -1.79 -0.65
N PRO A 10 0.78 -2.26 -1.88
CA PRO A 10 0.38 -1.36 -2.96
C PRO A 10 -0.81 -0.45 -2.62
N PRO A 11 -1.98 -0.96 -2.18
CA PRO A 11 -3.14 -0.10 -1.88
C PRO A 11 -2.89 0.80 -0.65
N LEU A 12 -2.19 0.32 0.38
CA LEU A 12 -1.82 1.14 1.54
C LEU A 12 -0.84 2.26 1.15
N ALA A 13 0.10 1.99 0.26
CA ALA A 13 1.06 2.95 -0.24
C ALA A 13 0.39 4.05 -1.07
N MET A 14 -0.59 3.70 -1.91
CA MET A 14 -1.37 4.68 -2.67
C MET A 14 -2.17 5.59 -1.74
N SER A 15 -2.82 5.01 -0.74
CA SER A 15 -3.49 5.79 0.30
C SER A 15 -2.52 6.76 0.98
N LEU A 16 -1.37 6.26 1.43
CA LEU A 16 -0.35 7.09 2.08
C LEU A 16 0.15 8.20 1.15
N ALA A 17 0.40 7.91 -0.12
CA ALA A 17 0.86 8.91 -1.08
C ALA A 17 -0.17 10.03 -1.29
N THR A 18 -1.46 9.70 -1.38
CA THR A 18 -2.54 10.71 -1.47
C THR A 18 -2.63 11.60 -0.23
N LEU A 19 -2.27 11.08 0.94
CA LEU A 19 -2.22 11.88 2.17
C LEU A 19 -0.96 12.77 2.22
N LEU A 20 0.20 12.23 1.86
CA LEU A 20 1.49 12.93 1.92
C LEU A 20 1.62 14.05 0.88
N ALA A 21 1.17 13.79 -0.35
CA ALA A 21 1.29 14.73 -1.47
C ALA A 21 -0.09 15.16 -1.98
N LYS A 22 -1.04 15.41 -1.07
CA LYS A 22 -2.44 15.78 -1.38
C LYS A 22 -2.60 16.79 -2.51
N HIS A 23 -1.70 17.78 -2.59
CA HIS A 23 -1.70 18.84 -3.63
C HIS A 23 -1.41 18.33 -5.05
N LYS A 24 -0.88 17.11 -5.22
CA LYS A 24 -0.57 16.48 -6.51
C LYS A 24 -1.66 15.53 -7.01
N PHE A 25 -2.74 15.36 -6.25
CA PHE A 25 -3.83 14.44 -6.56
C PHE A 25 -5.15 15.20 -6.65
N SER A 26 -6.00 14.78 -7.60
CA SER A 26 -7.38 15.23 -7.73
C SER A 26 -8.28 14.85 -6.53
N GLU A 27 -9.45 15.50 -6.42
CA GLU A 27 -10.51 15.15 -5.46
C GLU A 27 -10.89 13.67 -5.58
N SER A 28 -11.11 13.20 -6.81
CA SER A 28 -11.41 11.80 -7.15
C SER A 28 -10.32 10.85 -6.63
N GLU A 29 -9.05 11.12 -6.91
CA GLU A 29 -7.94 10.29 -6.44
C GLU A 29 -7.79 10.28 -4.92
N ARG A 30 -8.03 11.41 -4.25
CA ARG A 30 -8.02 11.49 -2.78
C ARG A 30 -9.13 10.64 -2.18
N SER A 31 -10.31 10.62 -2.81
CA SER A 31 -11.41 9.74 -2.41
C SER A 31 -11.05 8.26 -2.61
N SER A 32 -10.50 7.91 -3.79
CA SER A 32 -9.97 6.58 -4.06
C SER A 32 -8.86 6.17 -3.08
N GLY A 33 -8.04 7.11 -2.60
CA GLY A 33 -6.99 6.88 -1.62
C GLY A 33 -7.54 6.44 -0.26
N LYS A 34 -8.69 6.98 0.16
CA LYS A 34 -9.39 6.53 1.38
C LYS A 34 -9.94 5.12 1.22
N VAL A 35 -10.50 4.81 0.05
CA VAL A 35 -11.00 3.47 -0.26
C VAL A 35 -9.85 2.46 -0.31
N ALA A 36 -8.73 2.83 -0.95
CA ALA A 36 -7.52 2.01 -1.03
C ALA A 36 -6.95 1.69 0.35
N PHE A 37 -7.06 2.60 1.33
CA PHE A 37 -6.67 2.30 2.72
C PHE A 37 -7.41 1.09 3.27
N VAL A 38 -8.75 1.14 3.23
CA VAL A 38 -9.61 0.08 3.79
C VAL A 38 -9.38 -1.22 3.04
N LEU A 39 -9.33 -1.18 1.71
CA LEU A 39 -9.05 -2.34 0.87
C LEU A 39 -7.67 -2.95 1.18
N GLY A 40 -6.65 -2.13 1.37
CA GLY A 40 -5.31 -2.59 1.72
C GLY A 40 -5.26 -3.30 3.08
N LEU A 41 -6.00 -2.80 4.08
CA LEU A 41 -6.14 -3.48 5.37
C LEU A 41 -6.82 -4.86 5.22
N CYS A 42 -7.73 -5.00 4.26
CA CYS A 42 -8.42 -6.25 3.95
C CYS A 42 -7.58 -7.21 3.07
N PHE A 43 -6.35 -6.87 2.70
CA PHE A 43 -5.55 -7.60 1.69
C PHE A 43 -6.22 -7.65 0.31
N ILE A 44 -6.88 -6.56 -0.07
CA ILE A 44 -7.46 -6.35 -1.40
C ILE A 44 -6.54 -5.39 -2.16
N SER A 45 -5.68 -5.97 -3.01
CA SER A 45 -4.66 -5.25 -3.77
C SER A 45 -5.24 -4.37 -4.89
N GLU A 46 -6.48 -4.64 -5.28
CA GLU A 46 -7.24 -3.98 -6.33
C GLU A 46 -7.44 -2.48 -6.04
N GLY A 47 -7.38 -2.07 -4.76
CA GLY A 47 -7.40 -0.67 -4.37
C GLY A 47 -6.28 0.18 -4.99
N ALA A 48 -5.19 -0.44 -5.47
CA ALA A 48 -4.11 0.24 -6.18
C ALA A 48 -4.34 0.35 -7.70
N ILE A 49 -5.25 -0.44 -8.28
CA ILE A 49 -5.49 -0.47 -9.74
C ILE A 49 -5.86 0.91 -10.30
N PRO A 50 -6.75 1.72 -9.67
CA PRO A 50 -7.09 3.04 -10.18
C PRO A 50 -5.88 3.98 -10.30
N PHE A 51 -4.91 3.84 -9.39
CA PHE A 51 -3.67 4.63 -9.40
C PHE A 51 -2.68 4.11 -10.45
N ALA A 52 -2.53 2.78 -10.54
CA ALA A 52 -1.67 2.16 -11.55
C ALA A 52 -2.20 2.38 -12.98
N ALA A 53 -3.51 2.49 -13.17
CA ALA A 53 -4.10 2.81 -14.47
C ALA A 53 -3.74 4.24 -14.93
N ARG A 54 -3.56 5.18 -14.00
CA ARG A 54 -3.15 6.56 -14.31
C ARG A 54 -1.62 6.73 -14.40
N ASP A 55 -0.87 6.11 -13.49
CA ASP A 55 0.59 6.26 -13.42
C ASP A 55 1.32 4.91 -13.25
N PRO A 56 1.24 4.00 -14.25
CA PRO A 56 1.76 2.64 -14.12
C PRO A 56 3.28 2.62 -13.92
N LEU A 57 3.99 3.52 -14.61
CA LEU A 57 5.45 3.59 -14.62
C LEU A 57 6.06 3.97 -13.27
N ARG A 58 5.29 4.62 -12.39
CA ARG A 58 5.75 4.98 -11.04
C ARG A 58 5.10 4.13 -9.95
N VAL A 59 3.83 3.78 -10.11
CA VAL A 59 3.11 2.95 -9.12
C VAL A 59 3.67 1.55 -9.06
N LEU A 60 3.92 0.90 -10.21
CA LEU A 60 4.39 -0.49 -10.23
C LEU A 60 5.79 -0.63 -9.62
N PRO A 61 6.82 0.15 -10.02
CA PRO A 61 8.14 0.02 -9.43
C PRO A 61 8.17 0.39 -7.95
N SER A 62 7.41 1.43 -7.55
CA SER A 62 7.35 1.82 -6.13
C SER A 62 6.73 0.71 -5.28
N SER A 63 5.67 0.08 -5.78
CA SER A 63 5.00 -1.04 -5.11
C SER A 63 5.88 -2.28 -5.04
N MET A 64 6.63 -2.59 -6.11
CA MET A 64 7.60 -3.69 -6.12
C MET A 64 8.70 -3.50 -5.08
N ILE A 65 9.25 -2.29 -4.97
CA ILE A 65 10.28 -1.96 -3.97
C ILE A 65 9.71 -2.09 -2.56
N GLY A 66 8.55 -1.50 -2.26
CA GLY A 66 7.93 -1.64 -0.95
C GLY A 66 7.57 -3.08 -0.61
N GLY A 67 7.02 -3.83 -1.56
CA GLY A 67 6.71 -5.25 -1.40
C GLY A 67 7.95 -6.11 -1.15
N ALA A 68 9.06 -5.84 -1.85
CA ALA A 68 10.33 -6.52 -1.63
C ALA A 68 10.90 -6.22 -0.23
N VAL A 69 10.83 -4.97 0.22
CA VAL A 69 11.24 -4.57 1.59
C VAL A 69 10.39 -5.27 2.64
N THR A 70 9.06 -5.25 2.49
CA THR A 70 8.15 -5.96 3.40
C THR A 70 8.42 -7.45 3.42
N GLY A 71 8.59 -8.08 2.25
CA GLY A 71 8.94 -9.49 2.14
C GLY A 71 10.24 -9.83 2.88
N GLY A 72 11.30 -9.07 2.62
CA GLY A 72 12.59 -9.21 3.30
C GLY A 72 12.47 -9.06 4.82
N LEU A 73 11.78 -8.03 5.31
CA LEU A 73 11.57 -7.80 6.74
C LEU A 73 10.76 -8.93 7.40
N THR A 74 9.70 -9.41 6.75
CA THR A 74 8.92 -10.53 7.29
C THR A 74 9.74 -11.82 7.39
N MET A 75 10.66 -12.05 6.44
CA MET A 75 11.58 -13.19 6.49
C MET A 75 12.64 -13.01 7.57
N LEU A 76 13.20 -11.81 7.72
CA LEU A 76 14.17 -11.47 8.76
C LEU A 76 13.60 -11.64 10.16
N PHE A 77 12.35 -11.21 10.39
CA PHE A 77 11.66 -11.40 11.67
C PHE A 77 11.12 -12.81 11.87
N GLY A 78 11.27 -13.71 10.89
CA GLY A 78 10.74 -15.07 10.96
C GLY A 78 9.21 -15.13 11.06
N SER A 79 8.51 -14.12 10.52
CA SER A 79 7.05 -14.04 10.59
C SER A 79 6.40 -15.24 9.90
N LYS A 80 5.70 -16.05 10.68
CA LYS A 80 4.85 -17.14 10.23
C LYS A 80 3.40 -16.67 10.20
N LEU A 81 2.68 -17.12 9.18
CA LEU A 81 1.27 -16.83 8.96
C LEU A 81 0.61 -18.14 8.56
N MET A 82 -0.40 -18.57 9.32
CA MET A 82 -1.14 -19.80 9.04
C MET A 82 -2.39 -19.58 8.17
N ALA A 83 -2.88 -18.35 8.08
CA ALA A 83 -3.99 -18.01 7.21
C ALA A 83 -3.55 -17.85 5.74
N PRO A 84 -4.33 -18.34 4.76
CA PRO A 84 -4.04 -18.17 3.34
C PRO A 84 -4.30 -16.73 2.86
N HIS A 85 -5.31 -16.07 3.44
CA HIS A 85 -5.75 -14.71 3.16
C HIS A 85 -6.46 -14.13 4.39
N GLY A 86 -6.66 -12.81 4.44
CA GLY A 86 -7.45 -12.16 5.48
C GLY A 86 -6.91 -10.82 5.97
N GLY A 87 -5.77 -10.36 5.43
CA GLY A 87 -5.21 -9.06 5.74
C GLY A 87 -4.97 -8.84 7.23
N LEU A 88 -5.33 -7.67 7.74
CA LEU A 88 -5.16 -7.32 9.13
C LEU A 88 -6.12 -8.09 10.06
N PHE A 89 -7.24 -8.60 9.55
CA PHE A 89 -8.21 -9.36 10.34
C PHE A 89 -7.65 -10.67 10.89
N VAL A 90 -6.59 -11.21 10.28
CA VAL A 90 -5.92 -12.42 10.78
C VAL A 90 -5.29 -12.19 12.17
N LEU A 91 -5.00 -10.94 12.54
CA LEU A 91 -4.52 -10.62 13.88
C LEU A 91 -5.53 -10.92 15.00
N ALA A 92 -6.83 -10.96 14.67
CA ALA A 92 -7.86 -11.33 15.63
C ALA A 92 -7.90 -12.85 15.92
N ILE A 93 -7.19 -13.66 15.14
CA ILE A 93 -7.13 -15.11 15.30
C ILE A 93 -5.90 -15.46 16.16
N PRO A 94 -6.08 -15.97 17.39
CA PRO A 94 -4.96 -16.30 18.27
C PRO A 94 -3.99 -17.30 17.62
N GLY A 95 -2.69 -16.97 17.63
CA GLY A 95 -1.63 -17.84 17.09
C GLY A 95 -1.54 -17.90 15.56
N ALA A 96 -2.38 -17.16 14.82
CA ALA A 96 -2.33 -17.17 13.36
C ALA A 96 -1.10 -16.46 12.78
N ILE A 97 -0.53 -15.49 13.50
CA ILE A 97 0.67 -14.72 13.12
C ILE A 97 1.67 -14.69 14.27
N THR A 98 2.93 -15.07 13.99
CA THR A 98 4.01 -15.03 14.98
C THR A 98 5.36 -14.65 14.33
N PRO A 99 6.08 -13.61 14.79
CA PRO A 99 5.66 -12.58 15.73
C PRO A 99 4.75 -11.53 15.08
N VAL A 100 3.67 -11.14 15.77
CA VAL A 100 2.70 -10.12 15.31
C VAL A 100 3.37 -8.76 15.05
N MET A 101 4.20 -8.30 15.98
CA MET A 101 4.85 -7.00 15.88
C MET A 101 5.79 -6.93 14.67
N GLY A 102 6.58 -7.98 14.43
CA GLY A 102 7.46 -8.05 13.25
C GLY A 102 6.67 -8.00 11.94
N TYR A 103 5.51 -8.66 11.90
CA TYR A 103 4.62 -8.63 10.74
C TYR A 103 4.06 -7.23 10.47
N LEU A 104 3.53 -6.56 11.51
CA LEU A 104 2.99 -5.20 11.43
C LEU A 104 4.05 -4.18 11.02
N ILE A 105 5.23 -4.24 11.64
CA ILE A 105 6.37 -3.36 11.31
C ILE A 105 6.77 -3.55 9.85
N SER A 106 6.82 -4.80 9.36
CA SER A 106 7.19 -5.08 7.97
C SER A 106 6.22 -4.45 6.96
N ILE A 107 4.91 -4.52 7.22
CA ILE A 107 3.89 -3.88 6.38
C ILE A 107 4.03 -2.36 6.45
N ALA A 108 4.15 -1.80 7.65
CA ALA A 108 4.26 -0.36 7.86
C ALA A 108 5.49 0.20 7.14
N VAL A 109 6.65 -0.44 7.28
CA VAL A 109 7.90 0.01 6.64
C VAL A 109 7.79 -0.05 5.12
N GLY A 110 7.33 -1.16 4.52
CA GLY A 110 7.21 -1.21 3.06
C GLY A 110 6.13 -0.29 2.50
N THR A 111 5.03 -0.07 3.24
CA THR A 111 4.01 0.93 2.91
C THR A 111 4.59 2.33 2.89
N VAL A 112 5.37 2.69 3.91
CA VAL A 112 6.05 4.00 3.98
C VAL A 112 7.04 4.13 2.84
N VAL A 113 7.88 3.12 2.59
CA VAL A 113 8.86 3.14 1.49
C VAL A 113 8.17 3.35 0.15
N ALA A 114 7.17 2.54 -0.20
CA ALA A 114 6.46 2.66 -1.47
C ALA A 114 5.65 3.96 -1.58
N GLY A 115 4.94 4.35 -0.53
CA GLY A 115 4.08 5.53 -0.52
C GLY A 115 4.88 6.83 -0.60
N VAL A 116 5.98 6.92 0.16
CA VAL A 116 6.90 8.06 0.11
C VAL A 116 7.59 8.12 -1.24
N LEU A 117 8.10 6.99 -1.75
CA LEU A 117 8.73 6.94 -3.07
C LEU A 117 7.77 7.41 -4.17
N TYR A 118 6.54 6.90 -4.19
CA TYR A 118 5.54 7.32 -5.17
C TYR A 118 5.15 8.80 -4.98
N ALA A 119 4.96 9.29 -3.75
CA ALA A 119 4.65 10.70 -3.48
C ALA A 119 5.75 11.66 -3.96
N PHE A 120 7.02 11.26 -3.87
CA PHE A 120 8.15 12.01 -4.40
C PHE A 120 8.23 11.94 -5.93
N LEU A 121 8.05 10.76 -6.51
CA LEU A 121 8.13 10.54 -7.96
C LEU A 121 6.93 11.14 -8.72
N LYS A 122 5.73 11.16 -8.12
CA LYS A 122 4.53 11.73 -8.74
C LYS A 122 4.77 13.23 -8.98
N ARG A 123 4.55 13.65 -10.23
CA ARG A 123 4.54 15.06 -10.61
C ARG A 123 3.17 15.66 -10.28
N PRO A 124 3.08 16.96 -9.95
CA PRO A 124 1.79 17.63 -9.83
C PRO A 124 0.99 17.45 -11.12
N GLU A 125 -0.28 17.07 -11.02
CA GLU A 125 -1.20 17.06 -12.16
C GLU A 125 -1.40 18.50 -12.67
N ASP A 126 -1.56 18.63 -13.99
CA ASP A 126 -1.76 19.94 -14.62
C ASP A 126 -3.10 20.53 -14.13
N PRO A 127 -3.22 21.86 -13.91
CA PRO A 127 -4.46 22.46 -13.41
C PRO A 127 -5.70 22.14 -14.26
N GLN A 128 -5.51 21.84 -15.56
CA GLN A 128 -6.58 21.43 -16.47
C GLN A 128 -7.08 20.00 -16.20
N GLU A 129 -6.23 19.07 -15.78
CA GLU A 129 -6.64 17.71 -15.39
C GLU A 129 -7.37 17.70 -14.05
N LEU A 130 -6.93 18.55 -13.11
CA LEU A 130 -7.59 18.72 -11.82
C LEU A 130 -9.03 19.23 -12.01
N ALA A 131 -9.24 20.23 -12.88
CA ALA A 131 -10.57 20.79 -13.17
C ALA A 131 -11.51 19.85 -13.95
N GLN A 132 -10.98 18.85 -14.67
CA GLN A 132 -11.79 17.84 -15.38
C GLN A 132 -12.19 16.66 -14.48
N SER A 133 -11.61 16.56 -13.29
CA SER A 133 -11.82 15.48 -12.32
C SER A 133 -12.71 15.85 -11.13
N GLU A 134 -13.18 17.11 -11.10
CA GLU A 134 -14.24 17.65 -10.24
C GLU A 134 -15.63 17.43 -10.88
#